data_AF-A0A934A044-F1
#
_entry.id   AF-A0A934A044-F1
#
_cell.length_a   1.000
_cell.length_b   1.000
_cell.length_c   1.000
_cell.angle_alpha   90.00
_cell.angle_beta   90.00
_cell.angle_gamma   90.00
#
_symmetry.space_group_name_H-M   'P 1'
#
loop_
_entity.id
_entity.type
_entity.pdbx_description
1 polymer ?
#
loop_
_entity_poly.entity_id
_entity_poly.type
_entity_poly.pdbx_seq_one_letter_code
_entity_poly.pdbx_strand_id
1 'polypeptide(L)'
;MDGRTHSRRLLLALLATAASVWPASPVRAESSSRRFAVVVANNEGSADTRPLRYAHQDATRLREVLLRLGEVAPADAVLLLERQADEVRGAIDALEPRIAQAAARGERPVLVFYYSGHAKDGALRLGGSILPLEELKWRMSRSAAAVRIGLLDSCRSGVITRTKGARKAPAFEVDLGAMQAARGLVLLASSAADEDSQESDELGGSFFSHHLASGLMGGADSSGDGRVSLSEAYAYAYDRTVADTADTAAGPQHPTFSYDLAGNGDVILTDVGARREGVVLPAEAPAGSYFLVDARGAIAAEIAKAAGVERRVALSPGPYKVRRRLPDRLRVGDLSVKEGETVTLSEAKLKDAPFSDDPVKGVHKAWQPERTRFGMSLTGGYQYFLAGPFPSMPVLGLEASVRASFVWSFDFGYGFGSSQVRLGSGDPLPYDFNELGLGVSMTREWAFGRLAPFVGARLAVILLHRDFEDAGVPQQSYFAMTPGLVAGLRLKLASRLALMGRARGHYLYYNVDSQQSLGYLEGALVLSVEL
;
A
#
# COMPACT_ATOMS: atom_id res chain seq x y z
N MET A 1 108.87 -2.67 49.44
CA MET A 1 107.89 -2.07 50.36
C MET A 1 107.80 -0.59 50.01
N ASP A 2 106.69 0.00 49.62
CA ASP A 2 105.44 -0.49 49.07
C ASP A 2 104.84 0.72 48.34
N GLY A 3 104.23 0.51 47.17
CA GLY A 3 103.90 1.57 46.24
C GLY A 3 102.41 1.88 46.10
N ARG A 4 102.17 3.11 45.62
CA ARG A 4 101.11 3.56 44.70
C ARG A 4 99.72 3.91 45.27
N THR A 5 99.51 5.23 45.32
CA THR A 5 98.42 6.00 44.68
C THR A 5 97.18 5.22 44.19
N HIS A 6 96.00 5.57 44.72
CA HIS A 6 94.71 5.17 44.18
C HIS A 6 93.96 6.33 43.54
N SER A 7 93.58 6.11 42.28
CA SER A 7 92.77 6.95 41.42
C SER A 7 91.62 6.10 40.86
N ARG A 8 90.50 6.77 40.56
CA ARG A 8 89.37 6.38 39.69
C ARG A 8 88.27 5.45 40.23
N ARG A 9 87.14 6.14 40.53
CA ARG A 9 85.74 5.89 40.14
C ARG A 9 85.48 4.68 39.20
N LEU A 10 84.68 3.74 39.71
CA LEU A 10 83.82 2.74 39.04
C LEU A 10 82.79 2.31 40.14
N LEU A 11 81.50 2.07 39.95
CA LEU A 11 80.78 1.34 38.90
C LEU A 11 79.28 1.75 38.92
N LEU A 12 78.70 1.97 37.74
CA LEU A 12 77.27 2.23 37.52
C LEU A 12 76.40 0.99 37.76
N ALA A 13 75.18 1.24 38.23
CA ALA A 13 74.10 0.30 38.41
C ALA A 13 73.59 -0.30 37.08
N LEU A 14 73.52 -1.63 37.02
CA LEU A 14 72.80 -2.40 36.00
C LEU A 14 71.35 -2.56 36.46
N LEU A 15 70.43 -1.80 35.85
CA LEU A 15 68.99 -2.00 35.92
C LEU A 15 68.64 -3.17 34.97
N ALA A 16 68.26 -4.31 35.54
CA ALA A 16 67.67 -5.42 34.81
C ALA A 16 66.22 -5.07 34.42
N THR A 17 66.01 -4.75 33.15
CA THR A 17 64.69 -4.65 32.52
C THR A 17 64.12 -6.06 32.29
N ALA A 18 63.44 -6.61 33.30
CA ALA A 18 62.52 -7.71 33.10
C ALA A 18 61.25 -7.18 32.42
N ALA A 19 61.22 -7.22 31.09
CA ALA A 19 60.02 -7.01 30.30
C ALA A 19 59.07 -8.21 30.52
N SER A 20 58.14 -8.06 31.47
CA SER A 20 56.99 -8.94 31.62
C SER A 20 56.08 -8.77 30.39
N VAL A 21 56.32 -9.60 29.38
CA VAL A 21 55.40 -9.82 28.26
C VAL A 21 54.20 -10.59 28.80
N TRP A 22 53.17 -9.86 29.22
CA TRP A 22 51.85 -10.42 29.43
C TRP A 22 51.34 -10.86 28.05
N PRO A 23 50.98 -12.14 27.81
CA PRO A 23 50.30 -12.48 26.59
C PRO A 23 48.94 -11.78 26.63
N ALA A 24 48.79 -10.74 25.82
CA ALA A 24 47.48 -10.20 25.49
C ALA A 24 46.70 -11.38 24.90
N SER A 25 45.70 -11.84 25.64
CA SER A 25 44.72 -12.78 25.09
C SER A 25 44.17 -12.11 23.82
N PRO A 26 44.16 -12.79 22.66
CA PRO A 26 43.54 -12.22 21.49
C PRO A 26 42.08 -11.96 21.87
N VAL A 27 41.70 -10.69 21.96
CA VAL A 27 40.30 -10.28 21.90
C VAL A 27 39.84 -10.81 20.55
N ARG A 28 39.16 -11.96 20.57
CA ARG A 28 38.52 -12.52 19.39
C ARG A 28 37.48 -11.49 19.02
N ALA A 29 37.81 -10.62 18.06
CA ALA A 29 36.86 -9.70 17.48
C ALA A 29 35.64 -10.52 17.10
N GLU A 30 34.51 -10.26 17.73
CA GLU A 30 33.24 -10.75 17.22
C GLU A 30 33.20 -10.34 15.75
N SER A 31 33.12 -11.31 14.85
CA SER A 31 33.11 -11.05 13.42
C SER A 31 31.97 -10.06 13.14
N SER A 32 32.29 -8.83 12.75
CA SER A 32 31.28 -7.83 12.43
C SER A 32 30.37 -8.39 11.33
N SER A 33 29.07 -8.39 11.58
CA SER A 33 28.09 -8.81 10.57
C SER A 33 27.84 -7.64 9.64
N ARG A 34 28.22 -7.76 8.37
CA ARG A 34 27.83 -6.79 7.35
C ARG A 34 26.54 -7.22 6.67
N ARG A 35 25.59 -6.31 6.53
CA ARG A 35 24.24 -6.65 6.09
C ARG A 35 23.91 -5.98 4.78
N PHE A 36 23.24 -6.73 3.91
CA PHE A 36 22.86 -6.35 2.56
C PHE A 36 21.37 -6.59 2.38
N ALA A 37 20.69 -5.71 1.66
CA ALA A 37 19.25 -5.82 1.42
C ALA A 37 18.90 -5.58 -0.05
N VAL A 38 18.05 -6.44 -0.60
CA VAL A 38 17.33 -6.22 -1.85
C VAL A 38 15.85 -6.21 -1.50
N VAL A 39 15.21 -5.06 -1.64
CA VAL A 39 13.80 -4.83 -1.28
C VAL A 39 13.05 -4.52 -2.56
N VAL A 40 12.06 -5.34 -2.89
CA VAL A 40 11.33 -5.30 -4.15
C VAL A 40 9.84 -5.13 -3.87
N ALA A 41 9.17 -4.28 -4.63
CA ALA A 41 7.72 -4.22 -4.64
C ALA A 41 7.15 -3.89 -6.01
N ASN A 42 6.06 -4.57 -6.36
CA ASN A 42 5.26 -4.30 -7.54
C ASN A 42 3.79 -4.33 -7.17
N ASN A 43 3.07 -3.25 -7.45
CA ASN A 43 1.63 -3.27 -7.29
C ASN A 43 0.95 -3.97 -8.47
N GLU A 44 1.56 -3.87 -9.66
CA GLU A 44 1.04 -4.53 -10.85
C GLU A 44 1.53 -5.97 -10.94
N GLY A 45 0.58 -6.90 -11.09
CA GLY A 45 0.85 -8.28 -11.45
C GLY A 45 0.66 -8.51 -12.95
N SER A 46 0.09 -9.66 -13.31
CA SER A 46 -0.32 -9.97 -14.69
C SER A 46 -1.70 -9.38 -15.02
N ALA A 47 -2.06 -9.36 -16.31
CA ALA A 47 -3.31 -8.76 -16.81
C ALA A 47 -4.61 -9.32 -16.17
N ASP A 48 -4.53 -10.48 -15.51
CA ASP A 48 -5.62 -11.14 -14.78
C ASP A 48 -5.69 -10.77 -13.29
N THR A 49 -4.80 -9.90 -12.79
CA THR A 49 -4.73 -9.49 -11.39
C THR A 49 -5.17 -8.03 -11.21
N ARG A 50 -5.89 -7.76 -10.11
CA ARG A 50 -6.17 -6.37 -9.71
C ARG A 50 -4.91 -5.78 -9.10
N PRO A 51 -4.52 -4.55 -9.46
CA PRO A 51 -3.36 -3.90 -8.83
C PRO A 51 -3.51 -3.82 -7.31
N LEU A 52 -2.42 -4.11 -6.61
CA LEU A 52 -2.27 -3.90 -5.18
C LEU A 52 -2.18 -2.40 -4.87
N ARG A 53 -2.39 -2.04 -3.61
CA ARG A 53 -2.34 -0.63 -3.17
C ARG A 53 -1.12 -0.30 -2.34
N TYR A 54 -0.58 -1.28 -1.61
CA TYR A 54 0.35 -0.99 -0.51
C TYR A 54 1.71 -1.67 -0.62
N ALA A 55 1.95 -2.49 -1.66
CA ALA A 55 3.23 -3.18 -1.83
C ALA A 55 4.43 -2.22 -1.76
N HIS A 56 4.33 -1.05 -2.40
CA HIS A 56 5.35 0.01 -2.33
C HIS A 56 5.58 0.54 -0.92
N GLN A 57 4.50 0.77 -0.18
CA GLN A 57 4.55 1.31 1.17
C GLN A 57 5.18 0.29 2.13
N ASP A 58 4.83 -0.98 1.99
CA ASP A 58 5.41 -2.08 2.76
C ASP A 58 6.92 -2.23 2.50
N ALA A 59 7.35 -2.24 1.23
CA ALA A 59 8.77 -2.26 0.87
C ALA A 59 9.54 -1.05 1.41
N THR A 60 8.98 0.15 1.26
CA THR A 60 9.62 1.38 1.75
C THR A 60 9.80 1.34 3.26
N ARG A 61 8.76 0.90 3.98
CA ARG A 61 8.76 0.80 5.44
C ARG A 61 9.75 -0.24 5.95
N LEU A 62 9.77 -1.43 5.35
CA LEU A 62 10.71 -2.47 5.76
C LEU A 62 12.16 -2.05 5.46
N ARG A 63 12.41 -1.40 4.33
CA ARG A 63 13.73 -0.82 4.04
C ARG A 63 14.15 0.18 5.11
N GLU A 64 13.26 1.07 5.54
CA GLU A 64 13.57 2.04 6.60
C GLU A 64 13.96 1.33 7.91
N VAL A 65 13.22 0.29 8.31
CA VAL A 65 13.54 -0.54 9.47
C VAL A 65 14.92 -1.20 9.33
N LEU A 66 15.22 -1.79 8.17
CA LEU A 66 16.51 -2.44 7.91
C LEU A 66 17.68 -1.45 7.94
N LEU A 67 17.51 -0.23 7.43
CA LEU A 67 18.54 0.81 7.47
C LEU A 67 18.77 1.34 8.89
N ARG A 68 17.69 1.57 9.65
CA ARG A 68 17.76 2.21 10.96
C ARG A 68 18.16 1.23 12.06
N LEU A 69 17.50 0.08 12.11
CA LEU A 69 17.57 -0.88 13.22
C LEU A 69 18.27 -2.17 12.81
N GLY A 70 18.22 -2.52 11.52
CA GLY A 70 18.84 -3.73 10.99
C GLY A 70 20.28 -3.56 10.53
N GLU A 71 20.94 -2.43 10.86
CA GLU A 71 22.35 -2.13 10.53
C GLU A 71 22.73 -2.31 9.05
N VAL A 72 21.77 -2.23 8.13
CA VAL A 72 22.05 -2.24 6.69
C VAL A 72 22.56 -0.85 6.30
N ALA A 73 23.77 -0.77 5.75
CA ALA A 73 24.28 0.49 5.24
C ALA A 73 23.45 0.96 4.03
N PRO A 74 23.18 2.27 3.84
CA PRO A 74 22.42 2.76 2.69
C PRO A 74 22.97 2.32 1.34
N ALA A 75 24.30 2.19 1.23
CA ALA A 75 24.97 1.71 0.03
C ALA A 75 24.81 0.20 -0.20
N ASP A 76 24.47 -0.58 0.82
CA ASP A 76 24.25 -2.03 0.78
C ASP A 76 22.74 -2.39 0.69
N ALA A 77 21.85 -1.38 0.53
CA ALA A 77 20.41 -1.54 0.41
C ALA A 77 19.88 -1.06 -0.94
N VAL A 78 19.31 -1.97 -1.73
CA VAL A 78 18.67 -1.68 -3.02
C VAL A 78 17.15 -1.72 -2.86
N LEU A 79 16.46 -0.68 -3.35
CA LEU A 79 15.00 -0.62 -3.45
C LEU A 79 14.58 -0.65 -4.91
N LEU A 80 13.73 -1.59 -5.29
CA LEU A 80 13.17 -1.72 -6.63
C LEU A 80 11.64 -1.62 -6.56
N LEU A 81 11.07 -0.58 -7.17
CA LEU A 81 9.63 -0.37 -7.26
C LEU A 81 9.18 -0.45 -8.72
N GLU A 82 8.15 -1.24 -9.02
CA GLU A 82 7.63 -1.50 -10.37
C GLU A 82 8.74 -1.87 -11.38
N ARG A 83 9.68 -2.73 -10.97
CA ARG A 83 10.78 -3.19 -11.83
C ARG A 83 10.51 -4.58 -12.36
N GLN A 84 11.20 -4.93 -13.46
CA GLN A 84 11.08 -6.22 -14.12
C GLN A 84 12.03 -7.26 -13.50
N ALA A 85 11.78 -8.54 -13.78
CA ALA A 85 12.56 -9.67 -13.27
C ALA A 85 14.07 -9.56 -13.55
N ASP A 86 14.48 -9.09 -14.73
CA ASP A 86 15.91 -8.94 -15.08
C ASP A 86 16.63 -7.90 -14.22
N GLU A 87 15.91 -6.91 -13.73
CA GLU A 87 16.48 -5.87 -12.88
C GLU A 87 16.61 -6.34 -11.44
N VAL A 88 15.66 -7.15 -10.98
CA VAL A 88 15.77 -7.85 -9.69
C VAL A 88 16.98 -8.80 -9.71
N ARG A 89 17.15 -9.56 -10.80
CA ARG A 89 18.34 -10.41 -11.03
C ARG A 89 19.61 -9.57 -10.97
N GLY A 90 19.65 -8.49 -11.75
CA GLY A 90 20.78 -7.57 -11.80
C GLY A 90 21.14 -6.95 -10.44
N ALA A 91 20.14 -6.61 -9.62
CA ALA A 91 20.38 -6.06 -8.28
C ALA A 91 20.99 -7.08 -7.31
N ILE A 92 20.53 -8.34 -7.34
CA ILE A 92 21.13 -9.43 -6.56
C ILE A 92 22.59 -9.63 -7.00
N ASP A 93 22.81 -9.73 -8.31
CA ASP A 93 24.13 -9.96 -8.89
C ASP A 93 25.09 -8.78 -8.64
N ALA A 94 24.58 -7.54 -8.60
CA ALA A 94 25.38 -6.33 -8.34
C ALA A 94 25.87 -6.21 -6.89
N LEU A 95 25.15 -6.78 -5.91
CA LEU A 95 25.59 -6.80 -4.51
C LEU A 95 26.62 -7.90 -4.24
N GLU A 96 26.61 -8.98 -5.02
CA GLU A 96 27.42 -10.17 -4.79
C GLU A 96 28.93 -9.89 -4.67
N PRO A 97 29.58 -9.05 -5.51
CA PRO A 97 31.00 -8.72 -5.34
C PRO A 97 31.32 -8.13 -3.96
N ARG A 98 30.42 -7.31 -3.40
CA ARG A 98 30.61 -6.67 -2.09
C ARG A 98 30.37 -7.67 -0.95
N ILE A 99 29.40 -8.56 -1.12
CA ILE A 99 29.13 -9.67 -0.20
C ILE A 99 30.36 -10.60 -0.14
N ALA A 100 30.88 -11.00 -1.29
CA ALA A 100 32.08 -11.85 -1.40
C ALA A 100 33.31 -11.16 -0.79
N GLN A 101 33.49 -9.87 -1.04
CA GLN A 101 34.59 -9.10 -0.45
C GLN A 101 34.47 -9.02 1.08
N ALA A 102 33.26 -8.85 1.62
CA ALA A 102 33.01 -8.89 3.06
C ALA A 102 33.33 -10.26 3.66
N ALA A 103 32.86 -11.34 3.03
CA ALA A 103 33.19 -12.70 3.44
C ALA A 103 34.71 -12.96 3.42
N ALA A 104 35.42 -12.49 2.39
CA ALA A 104 36.87 -12.62 2.26
C ALA A 104 37.66 -11.85 3.34
N ARG A 105 37.09 -10.77 3.88
CA ARG A 105 37.65 -10.03 5.03
C ARG A 105 37.39 -10.70 6.39
N GLY A 106 36.74 -11.86 6.40
CA GLY A 106 36.36 -12.57 7.63
C GLY A 106 35.12 -12.00 8.32
N GLU A 107 34.41 -11.06 7.69
CA GLU A 107 33.08 -10.63 8.13
C GLU A 107 32.08 -11.79 7.93
N ARG A 108 30.89 -11.67 8.53
CA ARG A 108 29.79 -12.61 8.31
C ARG A 108 28.64 -11.92 7.59
N PRO A 109 28.60 -11.95 6.25
CA PRO A 109 27.60 -11.21 5.52
C PRO A 109 26.21 -11.83 5.67
N VAL A 110 25.19 -10.98 5.83
CA VAL A 110 23.78 -11.37 5.80
C VAL A 110 23.12 -10.72 4.59
N LEU A 111 22.44 -11.51 3.78
CA LEU A 111 21.63 -11.02 2.66
C LEU A 111 20.14 -11.15 2.99
N VAL A 112 19.44 -10.03 3.02
CA VAL A 112 17.98 -9.98 3.16
C VAL A 112 17.36 -9.66 1.79
N PHE A 113 16.50 -10.55 1.30
CA PHE A 113 15.65 -10.30 0.16
C PHE A 113 14.22 -10.13 0.65
N TYR A 114 13.58 -9.02 0.30
CA TYR A 114 12.17 -8.80 0.57
C TYR A 114 11.42 -8.57 -0.74
N TYR A 115 10.25 -9.16 -0.86
CA TYR A 115 9.33 -8.92 -1.95
C TYR A 115 7.91 -8.74 -1.44
N SER A 116 7.22 -7.69 -1.90
CA SER A 116 5.78 -7.53 -1.74
C SER A 116 5.13 -7.37 -3.11
N GLY A 117 4.11 -8.16 -3.41
CA GLY A 117 3.49 -8.17 -4.72
C GLY A 117 2.69 -9.44 -5.01
N HIS A 118 2.27 -9.61 -6.25
CA HIS A 118 1.57 -10.83 -6.65
C HIS A 118 2.53 -12.02 -6.85
N ALA A 119 2.14 -13.21 -6.43
CA ALA A 119 2.80 -14.44 -6.81
C ALA A 119 1.78 -15.49 -7.24
N LYS A 120 2.10 -16.22 -8.32
CA LYS A 120 1.22 -17.22 -8.91
C LYS A 120 2.05 -18.25 -9.68
N ASP A 121 1.65 -19.51 -9.62
CA ASP A 121 2.30 -20.65 -10.28
C ASP A 121 3.80 -20.84 -9.95
N GLY A 122 4.17 -20.63 -8.68
CA GLY A 122 5.55 -20.76 -8.20
C GLY A 122 6.48 -19.62 -8.62
N ALA A 123 5.94 -18.48 -9.05
CA ALA A 123 6.72 -17.32 -9.49
C ALA A 123 6.20 -16.01 -8.90
N LEU A 124 7.13 -15.09 -8.64
CA LEU A 124 6.84 -13.69 -8.31
C LEU A 124 6.46 -12.96 -9.61
N ARG A 125 5.43 -12.11 -9.55
CA ARG A 125 4.95 -11.29 -10.67
C ARG A 125 5.55 -9.90 -10.55
N LEU A 126 6.27 -9.49 -11.58
CA LEU A 126 7.01 -8.23 -11.61
C LEU A 126 6.47 -7.45 -12.81
N GLY A 127 5.22 -7.01 -12.74
CA GLY A 127 4.47 -6.50 -13.89
C GLY A 127 4.33 -7.55 -15.00
N GLY A 128 4.79 -7.20 -16.21
CA GLY A 128 4.75 -8.09 -17.38
C GLY A 128 5.76 -9.24 -17.37
N SER A 129 6.63 -9.34 -16.35
CA SER A 129 7.65 -10.37 -16.24
C SER A 129 7.45 -11.27 -15.01
N ILE A 130 8.13 -12.41 -14.99
CA ILE A 130 8.06 -13.38 -13.90
C ILE A 130 9.47 -13.73 -13.39
N LEU A 131 9.58 -13.92 -12.07
CA LEU A 131 10.76 -14.48 -11.43
C LEU A 131 10.37 -15.78 -10.71
N PRO A 132 10.75 -16.95 -11.25
CA PRO A 132 10.48 -18.23 -10.59
C PRO A 132 11.09 -18.29 -9.19
N LEU A 133 10.33 -18.79 -8.21
CA LEU A 133 10.79 -18.88 -6.82
C LEU A 133 11.99 -19.83 -6.67
N GLU A 134 12.03 -20.91 -7.45
CA GLU A 134 13.19 -21.81 -7.50
C GLU A 134 14.44 -21.11 -8.07
N GLU A 135 14.27 -20.21 -9.05
CA GLU A 135 15.38 -19.40 -9.55
C GLU A 135 15.88 -18.44 -8.46
N LEU A 136 14.97 -17.73 -7.77
CA LEU A 136 15.32 -16.87 -6.65
C LEU A 136 16.06 -17.65 -5.56
N LYS A 137 15.55 -18.81 -5.16
CA LYS A 137 16.16 -19.70 -4.16
C LYS A 137 17.56 -20.11 -4.58
N TRP A 138 17.73 -20.54 -5.84
CA TRP A 138 19.04 -20.89 -6.40
C TRP A 138 20.01 -19.71 -6.38
N ARG A 139 19.58 -18.53 -6.83
CA ARG A 139 20.41 -17.30 -6.83
C ARG A 139 20.85 -16.94 -5.42
N MET A 140 19.91 -16.91 -4.47
CA MET A 140 20.23 -16.65 -3.07
C MET A 140 21.25 -17.68 -2.57
N SER A 141 21.00 -18.98 -2.77
CA SER A 141 21.89 -20.07 -2.31
C SER A 141 23.34 -19.93 -2.80
N ARG A 142 23.54 -19.34 -3.98
CA ARG A 142 24.85 -19.11 -4.59
C ARG A 142 25.59 -17.87 -4.10
N SER A 143 24.93 -17.00 -3.36
CA SER A 143 25.59 -15.81 -2.79
C SER A 143 26.77 -16.22 -1.89
N ALA A 144 27.73 -15.33 -1.64
CA ALA A 144 28.80 -15.56 -0.67
C ALA A 144 28.37 -15.26 0.79
N ALA A 145 27.12 -14.85 1.01
CA ALA A 145 26.62 -14.54 2.34
C ALA A 145 26.70 -15.77 3.28
N ALA A 146 26.90 -15.54 4.59
CA ALA A 146 26.80 -16.61 5.57
C ALA A 146 25.33 -17.00 5.78
N VAL A 147 24.46 -15.99 5.91
CA VAL A 147 23.01 -16.13 6.12
C VAL A 147 22.26 -15.42 5.01
N ARG A 148 21.22 -16.07 4.49
CA ARG A 148 20.30 -15.52 3.50
C ARG A 148 18.88 -15.61 4.03
N ILE A 149 18.14 -14.52 3.95
CA ILE A 149 16.77 -14.44 4.45
C ILE A 149 15.90 -13.91 3.33
N GLY A 150 14.95 -14.71 2.85
CA GLY A 150 13.92 -14.30 1.92
C GLY A 150 12.61 -14.07 2.66
N LEU A 151 12.03 -12.88 2.51
CA LEU A 151 10.78 -12.45 3.10
C LEU A 151 9.81 -12.16 1.95
N LEU A 152 8.80 -13.01 1.77
CA LEU A 152 7.91 -12.97 0.61
C LEU A 152 6.49 -12.66 1.06
N ASP A 153 6.09 -11.42 0.86
CA ASP A 153 4.75 -10.96 1.11
C ASP A 153 3.88 -11.11 -0.15
N SER A 154 3.54 -12.35 -0.45
CA SER A 154 2.74 -12.73 -1.61
C SER A 154 2.12 -14.12 -1.44
N CYS A 155 1.01 -14.40 -2.14
CA CYS A 155 0.33 -15.71 -2.08
C CYS A 155 1.32 -16.82 -2.49
N ARG A 156 1.51 -17.82 -1.64
CA ARG A 156 2.54 -18.83 -1.89
C ARG A 156 2.03 -19.93 -2.82
N SER A 157 2.05 -19.71 -4.13
CA SER A 157 1.66 -20.73 -5.13
C SER A 157 2.46 -22.06 -5.09
N GLY A 158 2.12 -22.96 -4.16
CA GLY A 158 2.31 -24.42 -4.21
C GLY A 158 3.72 -25.02 -4.09
N VAL A 159 4.79 -24.25 -3.83
CA VAL A 159 6.17 -24.79 -3.89
C VAL A 159 6.70 -25.30 -2.54
N ILE A 160 6.34 -24.68 -1.41
CA ILE A 160 7.03 -24.94 -0.13
C ILE A 160 6.34 -26.00 0.73
N THR A 161 5.07 -26.28 0.43
CA THR A 161 4.33 -27.41 1.00
C THR A 161 4.72 -28.76 0.39
N ARG A 162 5.46 -28.79 -0.73
CA ARG A 162 5.83 -30.03 -1.42
C ARG A 162 6.98 -30.80 -0.75
N THR A 163 7.74 -30.17 0.14
CA THR A 163 8.62 -30.90 1.05
C THR A 163 7.77 -31.36 2.23
N LYS A 164 7.51 -32.67 2.35
CA LYS A 164 6.85 -33.33 3.50
C LYS A 164 7.51 -32.92 4.82
N GLY A 165 7.14 -31.77 5.40
CA GLY A 165 7.87 -31.27 6.57
C GLY A 165 7.60 -29.84 7.05
N ALA A 166 6.69 -29.07 6.44
CA ALA A 166 6.26 -27.80 7.06
C ALA A 166 5.51 -28.11 8.38
N ARG A 167 6.25 -28.16 9.49
CA ARG A 167 5.71 -28.36 10.84
C ARG A 167 5.30 -27.00 11.41
N LYS A 168 4.21 -26.97 12.19
CA LYS A 168 3.96 -25.94 13.20
C LYS A 168 5.24 -25.89 14.05
N ALA A 169 5.95 -24.76 14.08
CA ALA A 169 7.24 -24.70 14.77
C ALA A 169 7.04 -24.99 16.27
N PRO A 170 7.79 -25.93 16.86
CA PRO A 170 8.04 -25.89 18.30
C PRO A 170 8.76 -24.58 18.65
N ALA A 171 8.57 -24.09 19.87
CA ALA A 171 9.43 -23.06 20.44
C ALA A 171 10.89 -23.51 20.26
N PHE A 172 11.74 -22.62 19.75
CA PHE A 172 13.15 -22.90 19.54
C PHE A 172 13.78 -23.37 20.87
N GLU A 173 14.15 -24.65 20.99
CA GLU A 173 15.06 -25.08 22.04
C GLU A 173 16.46 -24.60 21.68
N VAL A 174 16.84 -23.45 22.22
CA VAL A 174 18.21 -22.94 22.15
C VAL A 174 19.06 -23.82 23.06
N ASP A 175 19.76 -24.79 22.48
CA ASP A 175 20.78 -25.54 23.20
C ASP A 175 21.99 -24.62 23.46
N LEU A 176 22.24 -24.30 24.72
CA LEU A 176 23.33 -23.42 25.18
C LEU A 176 24.72 -24.07 25.04
N GLY A 177 24.81 -25.28 24.49
CA GLY A 177 26.07 -25.96 24.14
C GLY A 177 26.71 -25.43 22.85
N ALA A 178 27.70 -24.54 23.01
CA ALA A 178 28.56 -23.99 21.94
C ALA A 178 27.81 -23.40 20.74
N MET A 179 27.41 -22.12 20.83
CA MET A 179 26.78 -21.35 19.75
C MET A 179 27.62 -21.38 18.47
N GLN A 180 27.30 -22.28 17.54
CA GLN A 180 27.76 -22.19 16.16
C GLN A 180 26.99 -21.07 15.47
N ALA A 181 27.70 -20.24 14.71
CA ALA A 181 27.09 -19.18 13.94
C ALA A 181 26.15 -19.73 12.88
N ALA A 182 24.93 -19.20 12.82
CA ALA A 182 23.95 -19.56 11.80
C ALA A 182 24.53 -19.42 10.39
N ARG A 183 24.29 -20.40 9.53
CA ARG A 183 24.63 -20.38 8.10
C ARG A 183 23.52 -21.04 7.28
N GLY A 184 23.19 -20.47 6.13
CA GLY A 184 22.27 -21.09 5.18
C GLY A 184 21.19 -20.14 4.66
N LEU A 185 20.01 -20.69 4.33
CA LEU A 185 18.89 -19.96 3.72
C LEU A 185 17.60 -20.16 4.52
N VAL A 186 16.93 -19.06 4.85
CA VAL A 186 15.56 -19.06 5.40
C VAL A 186 14.63 -18.36 4.42
N LEU A 187 13.46 -18.94 4.17
CA LEU A 187 12.41 -18.33 3.36
C LEU A 187 11.11 -18.26 4.16
N LEU A 188 10.63 -17.05 4.42
CA LEU A 188 9.38 -16.75 5.09
C LEU A 188 8.40 -16.22 4.04
N ALA A 189 7.18 -16.73 4.04
CA ALA A 189 6.11 -16.25 3.16
C ALA A 189 4.90 -15.83 3.99
N SER A 190 4.14 -14.83 3.51
CA SER A 190 3.04 -14.27 4.26
C SER A 190 1.81 -15.18 4.38
N SER A 191 1.65 -16.18 3.52
CA SER A 191 0.50 -17.10 3.50
C SER A 191 0.88 -18.55 3.17
N ALA A 192 -0.04 -19.48 3.42
CA ALA A 192 0.04 -20.86 2.95
C ALA A 192 -0.26 -20.97 1.44
N ALA A 193 -0.21 -22.20 0.91
CA ALA A 193 -0.32 -22.41 -0.54
C ALA A 193 -1.73 -22.31 -1.11
N ASP A 194 -2.70 -22.47 -0.23
CA ASP A 194 -4.14 -22.47 -0.42
C ASP A 194 -4.81 -21.23 0.19
N GLU A 195 -4.02 -20.24 0.59
CA GLU A 195 -4.47 -19.01 1.23
C GLU A 195 -4.02 -17.77 0.45
N ASP A 196 -4.86 -16.74 0.49
CA ASP A 196 -4.55 -15.44 -0.09
C ASP A 196 -3.78 -14.57 0.92
N SER A 197 -2.75 -13.87 0.43
CA SER A 197 -2.11 -12.78 1.16
C SER A 197 -2.97 -11.52 1.07
N GLN A 198 -3.31 -10.94 2.21
CA GLN A 198 -4.29 -9.87 2.31
C GLN A 198 -3.67 -8.49 2.55
N GLU A 199 -4.24 -7.46 1.92
CA GLU A 199 -3.93 -6.05 2.18
C GLU A 199 -5.01 -5.40 3.05
N SER A 200 -4.59 -4.46 3.89
CA SER A 200 -5.51 -3.64 4.68
C SER A 200 -5.30 -2.18 4.38
N ASP A 201 -6.36 -1.53 3.89
CA ASP A 201 -6.38 -0.08 3.82
C ASP A 201 -6.11 0.49 5.23
N GLU A 202 -6.60 -0.15 6.31
CA GLU A 202 -6.54 0.31 7.72
C GLU A 202 -5.11 0.47 8.19
N LEU A 203 -4.32 -0.57 7.95
CA LEU A 203 -2.90 -0.64 8.25
C LEU A 203 -2.05 0.17 7.25
N GLY A 204 -2.59 0.41 6.04
CA GLY A 204 -1.84 1.02 4.93
C GLY A 204 -0.74 0.10 4.42
N GLY A 205 -1.02 -1.21 4.40
CA GLY A 205 -0.04 -2.28 4.20
C GLY A 205 -0.69 -3.66 4.22
N SER A 206 0.06 -4.69 3.86
CA SER A 206 -0.33 -6.07 4.13
C SER A 206 -0.24 -6.40 5.62
N PHE A 207 -1.06 -7.34 6.09
CA PHE A 207 -1.06 -7.74 7.49
C PHE A 207 0.32 -8.29 7.92
N PHE A 208 0.91 -9.16 7.10
CA PHE A 208 2.20 -9.75 7.41
C PHE A 208 3.32 -8.70 7.46
N SER A 209 3.41 -7.83 6.45
CA SER A 209 4.48 -6.84 6.36
C SER A 209 4.35 -5.77 7.44
N HIS A 210 3.12 -5.36 7.78
CA HIS A 210 2.85 -4.47 8.91
C HIS A 210 3.29 -5.07 10.25
N HIS A 211 2.91 -6.33 10.55
CA HIS A 211 3.28 -6.97 11.81
C HIS A 211 4.76 -7.33 11.86
N LEU A 212 5.37 -7.73 10.74
CA LEU A 212 6.81 -7.97 10.65
C LEU A 212 7.59 -6.69 10.93
N ALA A 213 7.23 -5.58 10.28
CA ALA A 213 7.86 -4.28 10.54
C ALA A 213 7.69 -3.86 12.01
N SER A 214 6.47 -3.97 12.55
CA SER A 214 6.20 -3.64 13.97
C SER A 214 6.99 -4.53 14.93
N GLY A 215 7.13 -5.82 14.60
CA GLY A 215 7.93 -6.78 15.34
C GLY A 215 9.41 -6.37 15.38
N LEU A 216 9.99 -6.08 14.21
CA LEU A 216 11.37 -5.63 14.06
C LEU A 216 11.67 -4.28 14.72
N MET A 217 10.65 -3.44 14.93
CA MET A 217 10.78 -2.20 15.72
C MET A 217 10.78 -2.44 17.23
N GLY A 218 10.62 -3.69 17.69
CA GLY A 218 10.68 -4.09 19.11
C GLY A 218 9.39 -4.70 19.64
N GLY A 219 8.32 -4.75 18.84
CA GLY A 219 7.09 -5.45 19.23
C GLY A 219 7.30 -6.96 19.44
N ALA A 220 8.30 -7.53 18.78
CA ALA A 220 8.63 -8.95 18.84
C ALA A 220 9.67 -9.32 19.90
N ASP A 221 10.30 -8.35 20.60
CA ASP A 221 11.33 -8.60 21.63
C ASP A 221 10.71 -9.30 22.85
N SER A 222 10.59 -10.62 22.76
CA SER A 222 9.97 -11.47 23.76
C SER A 222 10.93 -11.76 24.90
N SER A 223 12.24 -11.81 24.59
CA SER A 223 13.33 -12.03 25.53
C SER A 223 13.62 -10.83 26.44
N GLY A 224 13.30 -9.61 25.99
CA GLY A 224 13.54 -8.37 26.70
C GLY A 224 14.99 -7.89 26.63
N ASP A 225 15.79 -8.42 25.70
CA ASP A 225 17.21 -8.07 25.56
C ASP A 225 17.46 -6.85 24.66
N GLY A 226 16.40 -6.24 24.13
CA GLY A 226 16.45 -5.07 23.26
C GLY A 226 16.83 -5.38 21.81
N ARG A 227 16.95 -6.66 21.46
CA ARG A 227 17.20 -7.14 20.10
C ARG A 227 16.03 -8.00 19.67
N VAL A 228 15.82 -8.09 18.35
CA VAL A 228 14.78 -8.94 17.79
C VAL A 228 15.43 -9.99 16.92
N SER A 229 15.24 -11.25 17.28
CA SER A 229 15.72 -12.38 16.48
C SER A 229 14.78 -12.71 15.31
N LEU A 230 15.26 -13.52 14.36
CA LEU A 230 14.45 -14.01 13.25
C LEU A 230 13.26 -14.85 13.75
N SER A 231 13.49 -15.67 14.77
CA SER A 231 12.45 -16.49 15.39
C SER A 231 11.38 -15.65 16.07
N GLU A 232 11.80 -14.63 16.82
CA GLU A 232 10.90 -13.69 17.49
C GLU A 232 10.08 -12.89 16.49
N ALA A 233 10.73 -12.33 15.46
CA ALA A 233 10.06 -11.58 14.41
C ALA A 233 9.02 -12.43 13.67
N TYR A 234 9.35 -13.70 13.37
CA TYR A 234 8.42 -14.62 12.72
C TYR A 234 7.25 -15.00 13.63
N ALA A 235 7.52 -15.38 14.89
CA ALA A 235 6.47 -15.75 15.84
C ALA A 235 5.48 -14.59 16.05
N TYR A 236 6.01 -13.37 16.23
CA TYR A 236 5.17 -12.17 16.34
C TYR A 236 4.35 -11.92 15.08
N ALA A 237 4.98 -11.93 13.91
CA ALA A 237 4.28 -11.71 12.64
C ALA A 237 3.20 -12.78 12.41
N TYR A 238 3.50 -14.05 12.69
CA TYR A 238 2.56 -15.16 12.57
C TYR A 238 1.34 -14.98 13.47
N ASP A 239 1.55 -14.84 14.78
CA ASP A 239 0.47 -14.76 15.76
C ASP A 239 -0.45 -13.57 15.48
N ARG A 240 0.13 -12.44 15.09
CA ARG A 240 -0.63 -11.24 14.77
C ARG A 240 -1.36 -11.32 13.44
N THR A 241 -0.71 -11.81 12.38
CA THR A 241 -1.37 -11.99 11.08
C THR A 241 -2.56 -12.94 11.23
N VAL A 242 -2.42 -14.07 11.93
CA VAL A 242 -3.53 -15.01 12.16
C VAL A 242 -4.65 -14.35 12.96
N ALA A 243 -4.33 -13.66 14.05
CA ALA A 243 -5.33 -13.00 14.88
C ALA A 243 -6.10 -11.91 14.13
N ASP A 244 -5.43 -11.13 13.29
CA ASP A 244 -6.04 -10.00 12.58
C ASP A 244 -6.78 -10.39 11.30
N THR A 245 -6.47 -11.56 10.73
CA THR A 245 -7.14 -12.09 9.54
C THR A 245 -8.24 -13.11 9.84
N ALA A 246 -8.33 -13.61 11.09
CA ALA A 246 -9.31 -14.63 11.48
C ALA A 246 -10.78 -14.27 11.14
N ASP A 247 -11.13 -12.98 11.26
CA ASP A 247 -12.49 -12.48 11.03
C ASP A 247 -12.65 -11.76 9.68
N THR A 248 -11.65 -11.80 8.79
CA THR A 248 -11.77 -11.17 7.46
C THR A 248 -12.60 -12.04 6.53
N ALA A 249 -13.18 -11.43 5.49
CA ALA A 249 -13.99 -12.15 4.50
C ALA A 249 -13.19 -13.20 3.70
N ALA A 250 -11.86 -13.07 3.65
CA ALA A 250 -10.98 -14.04 2.99
C ALA A 250 -10.52 -15.18 3.94
N GLY A 251 -10.86 -15.10 5.23
CA GLY A 251 -10.46 -16.06 6.26
C GLY A 251 -9.05 -15.84 6.80
N PRO A 252 -8.62 -16.67 7.77
CA PRO A 252 -7.32 -16.56 8.40
C PRO A 252 -6.18 -16.79 7.40
N GLN A 253 -5.12 -16.02 7.57
CA GLN A 253 -3.87 -16.11 6.82
C GLN A 253 -2.77 -16.64 7.74
N HIS A 254 -2.08 -17.70 7.32
CA HIS A 254 -1.03 -18.34 8.10
C HIS A 254 0.34 -18.17 7.41
N PRO A 255 1.22 -17.28 7.93
CA PRO A 255 2.58 -17.17 7.41
C PRO A 255 3.36 -18.49 7.49
N THR A 256 4.01 -18.87 6.40
CA THR A 256 4.72 -20.15 6.29
C THR A 256 6.22 -19.96 6.20
N PHE A 257 6.99 -20.79 6.90
CA PHE A 257 8.45 -20.73 6.89
C PHE A 257 9.08 -22.00 6.28
N SER A 258 10.23 -21.84 5.64
CA SER A 258 11.13 -22.91 5.21
C SER A 258 12.53 -22.60 5.70
N TYR A 259 13.21 -23.61 6.22
CA TYR A 259 14.46 -23.44 6.94
C TYR A 259 15.49 -24.46 6.48
N ASP A 260 16.64 -23.94 6.05
CA ASP A 260 17.85 -24.71 5.77
C ASP A 260 19.04 -23.93 6.36
N LEU A 261 19.04 -23.76 7.70
CA LEU A 261 20.22 -23.26 8.41
C LEU A 261 20.92 -24.39 9.17
N ALA A 262 22.25 -24.35 9.10
CA ALA A 262 23.14 -25.09 9.97
C ALA A 262 23.70 -24.16 11.06
N GLY A 263 23.80 -24.68 12.29
CA GLY A 263 24.26 -23.96 13.48
C GLY A 263 23.14 -23.73 14.50
N ASN A 264 23.51 -23.61 15.78
CA ASN A 264 22.56 -23.55 16.91
C ASN A 264 22.18 -22.11 17.33
N GLY A 265 22.68 -21.08 16.64
CA GLY A 265 22.40 -19.68 16.97
C GLY A 265 21.24 -19.09 16.17
N ASP A 266 20.39 -18.30 16.83
CA ASP A 266 19.38 -17.50 16.15
C ASP A 266 20.00 -16.24 15.50
N VAL A 267 19.39 -15.74 14.43
CA VAL A 267 19.87 -14.58 13.68
C VAL A 267 19.21 -13.32 14.22
N ILE A 268 20.00 -12.42 14.82
CA ILE A 268 19.49 -11.10 15.21
C ILE A 268 19.20 -10.28 13.95
N LEU A 269 17.97 -9.77 13.81
CA LEU A 269 17.54 -8.96 12.68
C LEU A 269 17.66 -7.47 12.97
N THR A 270 17.29 -7.03 14.16
CA THR A 270 17.36 -5.62 14.58
C THR A 270 17.86 -5.46 16.01
N ASP A 271 18.52 -4.34 16.26
CA ASP A 271 18.89 -3.87 17.60
C ASP A 271 18.14 -2.57 17.89
N VAL A 272 17.13 -2.68 18.75
CA VAL A 272 16.27 -1.57 19.16
C VAL A 272 16.93 -0.78 20.30
N GLY A 273 17.73 -1.46 21.13
CA GLY A 273 18.45 -0.87 22.25
C GLY A 273 19.58 0.07 21.85
N ALA A 274 20.28 -0.20 20.75
CA ALA A 274 21.45 0.55 20.31
C ALA A 274 21.18 2.02 19.98
N ARG A 275 20.01 2.32 19.38
CA ARG A 275 19.67 3.68 18.92
C ARG A 275 19.17 4.62 20.02
N ARG A 276 18.68 4.06 21.15
CA ARG A 276 18.05 4.81 22.27
C ARG A 276 16.98 5.83 21.85
N GLU A 277 16.30 5.57 20.75
CA GLU A 277 15.33 6.46 20.13
C GLU A 277 13.99 5.75 19.96
N GLY A 278 12.92 6.30 20.55
CA GLY A 278 11.58 5.71 20.41
C GLY A 278 10.71 5.89 21.64
N VAL A 279 9.85 4.89 21.91
CA VAL A 279 8.95 4.89 23.06
C VAL A 279 9.16 3.64 23.92
N VAL A 280 9.10 3.82 25.25
CA VAL A 280 9.04 2.75 26.24
C VAL A 280 7.62 2.67 26.77
N LEU A 281 7.00 1.51 26.65
CA LEU A 281 5.79 1.16 27.39
C LEU A 281 6.23 0.44 28.66
N PRO A 282 6.19 1.10 29.82
CA PRO A 282 6.76 0.56 31.04
C PRO A 282 6.00 -0.68 31.55
N ALA A 283 6.59 -1.44 32.47
CA ALA A 283 5.98 -2.66 33.00
C ALA A 283 4.60 -2.39 33.62
N GLU A 284 4.43 -1.23 34.27
CA GLU A 284 3.20 -0.77 34.91
C GLU A 284 2.13 -0.33 33.90
N ALA A 285 2.49 -0.11 32.63
CA ALA A 285 1.50 0.20 31.60
C ALA A 285 0.57 -1.02 31.42
N PRO A 286 -0.77 -0.82 31.42
CA PRO A 286 -1.75 -1.88 31.29
C PRO A 286 -1.55 -2.73 30.04
N ALA A 287 -1.98 -3.97 30.11
CA ALA A 287 -2.02 -4.84 28.94
C ALA A 287 -2.97 -4.29 27.86
N GLY A 288 -2.72 -4.67 26.61
CA GLY A 288 -3.57 -4.35 25.46
C GLY A 288 -2.79 -3.96 24.21
N SER A 289 -3.53 -3.56 23.18
CA SER A 289 -2.97 -3.09 21.91
C SER A 289 -2.74 -1.59 21.95
N TYR A 290 -1.50 -1.18 21.69
CA TYR A 290 -1.08 0.20 21.55
C TYR A 290 -0.73 0.48 20.09
N PHE A 291 -1.34 1.52 19.54
CA PHE A 291 -1.11 2.00 18.19
C PHE A 291 -0.38 3.33 18.25
N LEU A 292 0.74 3.41 17.56
CA LEU A 292 1.57 4.60 17.43
C LEU A 292 1.33 5.16 16.03
N VAL A 293 0.61 6.27 15.92
CA VAL A 293 0.18 6.86 14.65
C VAL A 293 1.04 8.08 14.35
N ASP A 294 1.64 8.15 13.16
CA ASP A 294 2.49 9.28 12.76
C ASP A 294 1.67 10.54 12.39
N ALA A 295 2.38 11.61 12.06
CA ALA A 295 1.78 12.87 11.63
C ALA A 295 0.91 12.78 10.36
N ARG A 296 1.11 11.74 9.54
CA ARG A 296 0.36 11.49 8.30
C ARG A 296 -0.91 10.67 8.56
N GLY A 297 -1.12 10.24 9.81
CA GLY A 297 -2.25 9.39 10.19
C GLY A 297 -2.00 7.90 9.89
N ALA A 298 -0.78 7.50 9.52
CA ALA A 298 -0.42 6.11 9.30
C ALA A 298 -0.01 5.46 10.63
N ILE A 299 -0.41 4.21 10.85
CA ILE A 299 0.05 3.45 12.02
C ILE A 299 1.54 3.17 11.81
N ALA A 300 2.41 3.82 12.57
CA ALA A 300 3.86 3.67 12.56
C ALA A 300 4.34 2.43 13.32
N ALA A 301 3.64 2.01 14.36
CA ALA A 301 3.88 0.71 15.01
C ALA A 301 2.62 0.26 15.76
N GLU A 302 2.42 -1.06 15.82
CA GLU A 302 1.39 -1.69 16.64
C GLU A 302 2.03 -2.69 17.61
N ILE A 303 1.70 -2.55 18.90
CA ILE A 303 2.35 -3.29 19.98
C ILE A 303 1.29 -3.97 20.84
N ALA A 304 1.42 -5.29 20.98
CA ALA A 304 0.73 -6.04 22.03
C ALA A 304 1.57 -5.94 23.29
N LYS A 305 1.05 -5.22 24.27
CA LYS A 305 1.65 -5.12 25.59
C LYS A 305 1.05 -6.20 26.49
N ALA A 306 1.87 -7.10 26.98
CA ALA A 306 1.51 -7.99 28.08
C ALA A 306 1.59 -7.24 29.43
N ALA A 307 0.81 -7.69 30.42
CA ALA A 307 0.85 -7.14 31.77
C ALA A 307 2.22 -7.40 32.41
N GLY A 308 2.80 -6.41 33.08
CA GLY A 308 4.07 -6.55 33.83
C GLY A 308 5.34 -6.65 32.97
N VAL A 309 5.25 -6.62 31.64
CA VAL A 309 6.40 -6.73 30.74
C VAL A 309 6.69 -5.39 30.08
N GLU A 310 7.88 -4.81 30.27
CA GLU A 310 8.30 -3.60 29.54
C GLU A 310 8.39 -3.88 28.03
N ARG A 311 7.99 -2.90 27.21
CA ARG A 311 8.19 -2.94 25.75
C ARG A 311 8.90 -1.70 25.26
N ARG A 312 9.93 -1.90 24.44
CA ARG A 312 10.66 -0.83 23.77
C ARG A 312 10.33 -0.86 22.30
N VAL A 313 10.05 0.31 21.75
CA VAL A 313 9.67 0.44 20.34
C VAL A 313 10.50 1.54 19.74
N ALA A 314 11.34 1.20 18.77
CA ALA A 314 12.06 2.19 18.01
C ALA A 314 11.11 2.91 17.05
N LEU A 315 11.14 4.23 17.08
CA LEU A 315 10.35 5.12 16.22
C LEU A 315 11.27 6.19 15.63
N SER A 316 10.97 6.69 14.44
CA SER A 316 11.70 7.84 13.87
C SER A 316 11.43 9.10 14.69
N PRO A 317 12.31 10.11 14.70
CA PRO A 317 12.03 11.37 15.38
C PRO A 317 10.80 12.03 14.73
N GLY A 318 9.89 12.53 15.55
CA GLY A 318 8.66 13.15 15.07
C GLY A 318 7.52 13.13 16.09
N PRO A 319 6.39 13.79 15.76
CA PRO A 319 5.19 13.73 16.55
C PRO A 319 4.39 12.45 16.23
N TYR A 320 3.84 11.85 17.28
CA TYR A 320 3.01 10.65 17.22
C TYR A 320 1.76 10.82 18.09
N LYS A 321 0.68 10.16 17.68
CA LYS A 321 -0.48 9.90 18.54
C LYS A 321 -0.42 8.46 19.04
N VAL A 322 -0.52 8.29 20.35
CA VAL A 322 -0.64 6.98 20.99
C VAL A 322 -2.12 6.71 21.19
N ARG A 323 -2.60 5.55 20.74
CA ARG A 323 -3.95 5.07 20.98
C ARG A 323 -3.89 3.70 21.65
N ARG A 324 -4.59 3.53 22.76
CA ARG A 324 -4.81 2.22 23.38
C ARG A 324 -6.28 1.87 23.29
N ARG A 325 -6.57 0.69 22.73
CA ARG A 325 -7.93 0.19 22.58
C ARG A 325 -8.37 -0.57 23.83
N LEU A 326 -9.48 -0.14 24.42
CA LEU A 326 -10.21 -0.87 25.46
C LEU A 326 -11.46 -1.53 24.83
N PRO A 327 -12.22 -2.37 25.57
CA PRO A 327 -13.45 -2.95 25.05
C PRO A 327 -14.55 -1.92 24.73
N ASP A 328 -14.60 -0.81 25.47
CA ASP A 328 -15.70 0.17 25.45
C ASP A 328 -15.31 1.57 24.95
N ARG A 329 -14.01 1.88 24.89
CA ARG A 329 -13.49 3.20 24.53
C ARG A 329 -12.07 3.15 23.98
N LEU A 330 -11.59 4.28 23.49
CA LEU A 330 -10.17 4.51 23.27
C LEU A 330 -9.54 5.34 24.38
N ARG A 331 -8.23 5.19 24.53
CA ARG A 331 -7.35 6.08 25.29
C ARG A 331 -6.37 6.71 24.31
N VAL A 332 -6.40 8.03 24.16
CA VAL A 332 -5.61 8.75 23.15
C VAL A 332 -4.73 9.82 23.81
N GLY A 333 -3.50 9.94 23.33
CA GLY A 333 -2.59 11.02 23.75
C GLY A 333 -1.53 11.31 22.71
N ASP A 334 -0.84 12.43 22.89
CA ASP A 334 0.23 12.86 22.00
C ASP A 334 1.60 12.52 22.60
N LEU A 335 2.54 12.16 21.73
CA LEU A 335 3.92 11.82 22.02
C LEU A 335 4.82 12.53 21.01
N SER A 336 6.01 12.94 21.40
CA SER A 336 7.03 13.42 20.46
C SER A 336 8.34 12.73 20.75
N VAL A 337 8.86 11.99 19.76
CA VAL A 337 10.15 11.32 19.84
C VAL A 337 11.20 12.25 19.26
N LYS A 338 12.30 12.45 19.97
CA LYS A 338 13.46 13.21 19.49
C LYS A 338 14.60 12.27 19.16
N GLU A 339 15.53 12.76 18.35
CA GLU A 339 16.72 11.99 17.97
C GLU A 339 17.52 11.54 19.18
N GLY A 340 17.80 10.24 19.26
CA GLY A 340 18.54 9.63 20.38
C GLY A 340 17.85 9.69 21.75
N GLU A 341 16.56 10.02 21.80
CA GLU A 341 15.76 10.09 23.03
C GLU A 341 14.70 8.99 23.07
N THR A 342 14.60 8.31 24.21
CA THR A 342 13.52 7.35 24.47
C THR A 342 12.49 7.98 25.39
N VAL A 343 11.23 8.06 24.95
CA VAL A 343 10.15 8.64 25.72
C VAL A 343 9.38 7.54 26.44
N THR A 344 9.21 7.65 27.75
CA THR A 344 8.36 6.69 28.50
C THR A 344 6.90 7.10 28.38
N LEU A 345 6.05 6.19 27.91
CA LEU A 345 4.61 6.39 27.83
C LEU A 345 4.03 6.52 29.24
N SER A 346 3.34 7.62 29.49
CA SER A 346 2.57 7.82 30.72
C SER A 346 1.09 7.65 30.42
N GLU A 347 0.49 6.57 30.93
CA GLU A 347 -0.94 6.31 30.81
C GLU A 347 -1.81 7.43 31.36
N ALA A 348 -1.35 8.13 32.41
CA ALA A 348 -2.08 9.27 32.98
C ALA A 348 -2.23 10.45 32.00
N LYS A 349 -1.39 10.52 30.95
CA LYS A 349 -1.49 11.55 29.91
C LYS A 349 -2.45 11.16 28.77
N LEU A 350 -2.92 9.91 28.74
CA LEU A 350 -3.93 9.48 27.77
C LEU A 350 -5.33 9.87 28.25
N LYS A 351 -6.13 10.43 27.35
CA LYS A 351 -7.52 10.83 27.59
C LYS A 351 -8.46 9.82 26.97
N ASP A 352 -9.58 9.58 27.63
CA ASP A 352 -10.65 8.75 27.07
C ASP A 352 -11.23 9.44 25.83
N ALA A 353 -11.42 8.67 24.77
CA ALA A 353 -12.07 9.11 23.53
C ALA A 353 -13.09 8.04 23.09
N PRO A 354 -14.25 8.45 22.55
CA PRO A 354 -15.22 7.51 22.00
C PRO A 354 -14.65 6.77 20.79
N PHE A 355 -15.15 5.56 20.52
CA PHE A 355 -14.76 4.79 19.33
C PHE A 355 -15.07 5.49 18.00
N SER A 356 -15.98 6.49 17.97
CA SER A 356 -16.20 7.32 16.78
C SER A 356 -14.96 8.09 16.34
N ASP A 357 -14.02 8.33 17.27
CA ASP A 357 -12.74 8.98 17.01
C ASP A 357 -11.63 7.97 16.71
N ASP A 358 -11.96 6.66 16.75
CA ASP A 358 -11.15 5.53 16.30
C ASP A 358 -11.52 5.14 14.86
N PRO A 359 -10.63 5.32 13.88
CA PRO A 359 -10.82 4.68 12.59
C PRO A 359 -10.32 3.22 12.68
N VAL A 360 -11.00 2.29 13.39
CA VAL A 360 -10.61 0.86 13.35
C VAL A 360 -11.77 -0.15 13.44
N LYS A 361 -11.79 -1.06 12.44
CA LYS A 361 -12.43 -2.39 12.33
C LYS A 361 -13.95 -2.45 12.46
N GLY A 362 -14.59 -2.77 11.33
CA GLY A 362 -16.03 -3.10 11.25
C GLY A 362 -16.85 -2.20 10.32
N VAL A 363 -16.21 -1.20 9.70
CA VAL A 363 -16.80 -0.46 8.58
C VAL A 363 -15.76 -0.52 7.48
N HIS A 364 -16.15 -0.98 6.30
CA HIS A 364 -15.37 -0.86 5.08
C HIS A 364 -14.54 0.40 5.15
N LYS A 365 -13.21 0.29 5.14
CA LYS A 365 -12.40 1.46 4.87
C LYS A 365 -12.82 1.89 3.48
N ALA A 366 -13.71 2.88 3.46
CA ALA A 366 -14.30 3.38 2.25
C ALA A 366 -13.11 3.77 1.41
N TRP A 367 -12.95 3.06 0.29
CA TRP A 367 -12.56 3.59 -0.99
C TRP A 367 -12.03 5.01 -0.80
N GLN A 368 -10.70 5.20 -0.77
CA GLN A 368 -10.13 6.55 -0.82
C GLN A 368 -10.95 7.29 -1.86
N PRO A 369 -11.72 8.32 -1.48
CA PRO A 369 -12.49 9.00 -2.48
C PRO A 369 -11.45 9.49 -3.46
N GLU A 370 -11.55 9.10 -4.74
CA GLU A 370 -11.30 10.15 -5.72
C GLU A 370 -12.11 11.31 -5.20
N ARG A 371 -11.43 12.35 -4.68
CA ARG A 371 -12.07 13.45 -3.95
C ARG A 371 -13.38 13.72 -4.65
N THR A 372 -14.50 13.46 -3.96
CA THR A 372 -15.80 13.59 -4.57
C THR A 372 -15.92 15.04 -5.00
N ARG A 373 -15.77 15.26 -6.30
CA ARG A 373 -15.70 16.59 -6.87
C ARG A 373 -17.07 16.89 -7.44
N PHE A 374 -17.65 17.96 -6.96
CA PHE A 374 -18.89 18.49 -7.49
C PHE A 374 -18.54 19.40 -8.65
N GLY A 375 -19.22 19.24 -9.77
CA GLY A 375 -19.08 20.09 -10.93
C GLY A 375 -20.42 20.67 -11.33
N MET A 376 -20.44 21.94 -11.70
CA MET A 376 -21.58 22.56 -12.37
C MET A 376 -21.18 22.88 -13.81
N SER A 377 -22.09 22.65 -14.75
CA SER A 377 -21.80 22.86 -16.15
C SER A 377 -22.95 23.51 -16.89
N LEU A 378 -22.60 24.35 -17.88
CA LEU A 378 -23.52 24.92 -18.85
C LEU A 378 -23.35 24.18 -20.17
N THR A 379 -24.46 23.72 -20.73
CA THR A 379 -24.53 22.95 -21.99
C THR A 379 -25.21 23.79 -23.06
N GLY A 380 -24.61 23.83 -24.25
CA GLY A 380 -25.25 24.31 -25.47
C GLY A 380 -25.04 23.28 -26.58
N GLY A 381 -26.13 22.84 -27.20
CA GLY A 381 -26.09 21.77 -28.18
C GLY A 381 -27.25 21.80 -29.16
N TYR A 382 -27.31 20.75 -29.97
CA TYR A 382 -28.35 20.54 -30.96
C TYR A 382 -28.82 19.09 -30.91
N GLN A 383 -30.14 18.89 -30.85
CA GLN A 383 -30.80 17.59 -30.84
C GLN A 383 -31.38 17.30 -32.22
N TYR A 384 -30.99 16.17 -32.80
CA TYR A 384 -31.33 15.74 -34.14
C TYR A 384 -32.10 14.41 -34.13
N PHE A 385 -33.37 14.46 -34.53
CA PHE A 385 -34.22 13.28 -34.67
C PHE A 385 -34.05 12.67 -36.07
N LEU A 386 -33.73 11.37 -36.13
CA LEU A 386 -33.43 10.69 -37.40
C LEU A 386 -34.67 10.50 -38.30
N ALA A 387 -35.85 10.39 -37.69
CA ALA A 387 -37.14 10.21 -38.36
C ALA A 387 -38.28 10.47 -37.36
N GLY A 388 -39.52 10.50 -37.87
CA GLY A 388 -40.73 10.59 -37.06
C GLY A 388 -41.22 12.03 -36.84
N PRO A 389 -42.26 12.21 -36.02
CA PRO A 389 -42.95 13.50 -35.90
C PRO A 389 -42.20 14.51 -35.02
N PHE A 390 -41.01 14.19 -34.50
CA PHE A 390 -40.28 14.99 -33.52
C PHE A 390 -39.34 15.99 -34.22
N PRO A 391 -39.44 17.29 -33.92
CA PRO A 391 -38.59 18.29 -34.55
C PRO A 391 -37.17 18.30 -33.96
N SER A 392 -36.17 18.54 -34.82
CA SER A 392 -34.80 18.80 -34.38
C SER A 392 -34.66 20.25 -33.91
N MET A 393 -33.86 20.49 -32.88
CA MET A 393 -33.88 21.78 -32.17
C MET A 393 -32.55 22.10 -31.45
N PRO A 394 -32.23 23.39 -31.24
CA PRO A 394 -31.20 23.77 -30.29
C PRO A 394 -31.64 23.44 -28.86
N VAL A 395 -30.68 23.07 -28.01
CA VAL A 395 -30.91 22.77 -26.59
C VAL A 395 -29.91 23.52 -25.74
N LEU A 396 -30.41 24.17 -24.70
CA LEU A 396 -29.61 24.77 -23.63
C LEU A 396 -29.87 24.01 -22.34
N GLY A 397 -28.84 23.81 -21.53
CA GLY A 397 -28.99 23.03 -20.32
C GLY A 397 -28.01 23.33 -19.21
N LEU A 398 -28.39 22.92 -18.00
CA LEU A 398 -27.58 22.95 -16.81
C LEU A 398 -27.32 21.52 -16.35
N GLU A 399 -26.11 21.28 -15.86
CA GLU A 399 -25.72 19.96 -15.35
C GLU A 399 -25.02 20.08 -14.01
N ALA A 400 -25.46 19.27 -13.05
CA ALA A 400 -24.72 18.98 -11.83
C ALA A 400 -24.05 17.61 -11.97
N SER A 401 -22.78 17.53 -11.60
CA SER A 401 -22.01 16.28 -11.69
C SER A 401 -21.33 15.96 -10.37
N VAL A 402 -21.28 14.67 -10.04
CA VAL A 402 -20.57 14.12 -8.89
C VAL A 402 -19.54 13.14 -9.43
N ARG A 403 -18.27 13.44 -9.22
CA ARG A 403 -17.15 12.67 -9.74
C ARG A 403 -16.51 11.83 -8.65
N ALA A 404 -16.62 10.52 -8.83
CA ALA A 404 -15.98 9.47 -8.05
C ALA A 404 -15.44 8.41 -9.05
N SER A 405 -15.48 7.11 -8.72
CA SER A 405 -15.13 6.00 -9.65
C SER A 405 -15.86 6.09 -11.01
N PHE A 406 -17.06 6.68 -11.00
CA PHE A 406 -17.81 7.06 -12.18
C PHE A 406 -18.24 8.51 -12.01
N VAL A 407 -18.49 9.20 -13.13
CA VAL A 407 -19.12 10.51 -13.12
C VAL A 407 -20.62 10.30 -13.23
N TRP A 408 -21.34 10.68 -12.17
CA TRP A 408 -22.79 10.79 -12.20
C TRP A 408 -23.15 12.22 -12.57
N SER A 409 -23.87 12.40 -13.67
CA SER A 409 -24.35 13.70 -14.14
C SER A 409 -25.88 13.72 -14.13
N PHE A 410 -26.44 14.80 -13.60
CA PHE A 410 -27.86 15.11 -13.60
C PHE A 410 -28.05 16.40 -14.37
N ASP A 411 -28.77 16.34 -15.48
CA ASP A 411 -28.94 17.48 -16.38
C ASP A 411 -30.39 17.82 -16.64
N PHE A 412 -30.61 19.12 -16.76
CA PHE A 412 -31.84 19.73 -17.21
C PHE A 412 -31.56 20.40 -18.56
N GLY A 413 -32.36 20.10 -19.57
CA GLY A 413 -32.30 20.69 -20.90
C GLY A 413 -33.63 21.36 -21.27
N TYR A 414 -33.56 22.49 -21.95
CA TYR A 414 -34.70 23.17 -22.55
C TYR A 414 -34.42 23.40 -24.03
N GLY A 415 -35.27 22.82 -24.88
CA GLY A 415 -35.28 23.04 -26.31
C GLY A 415 -36.55 23.78 -26.73
N PHE A 416 -36.45 24.54 -27.82
CA PHE A 416 -37.58 25.30 -28.35
C PHE A 416 -37.41 25.50 -29.85
N GLY A 417 -38.52 25.76 -30.53
CA GLY A 417 -38.54 26.12 -31.93
C GLY A 417 -39.94 26.11 -32.50
N SER A 418 -40.00 26.24 -33.82
CA SER A 418 -41.23 26.14 -34.59
C SER A 418 -41.04 25.09 -35.67
N SER A 419 -42.09 24.33 -35.98
CA SER A 419 -42.06 23.30 -37.02
C SER A 419 -43.44 23.19 -37.66
N GLN A 420 -43.57 22.27 -38.61
CA GLN A 420 -44.85 21.98 -39.26
C GLN A 420 -45.05 20.47 -39.36
N VAL A 421 -46.28 20.01 -39.18
CA VAL A 421 -46.64 18.60 -39.35
C VAL A 421 -47.71 18.48 -40.42
N ARG A 422 -47.64 17.42 -41.23
CA ARG A 422 -48.69 17.11 -42.20
C ARG A 422 -49.52 15.94 -41.67
N LEU A 423 -50.81 16.18 -41.44
CA LEU A 423 -51.77 15.14 -41.08
C LEU A 423 -52.46 14.66 -42.36
N GLY A 424 -52.10 13.46 -42.84
CA GLY A 424 -52.67 12.88 -44.07
C GLY A 424 -52.33 13.66 -45.34
N SER A 425 -53.33 13.92 -46.19
CA SER A 425 -53.19 14.66 -47.46
C SER A 425 -53.48 16.17 -47.35
N GLY A 426 -53.62 16.71 -46.14
CA GLY A 426 -53.91 18.12 -45.89
C GLY A 426 -52.69 19.05 -46.01
N ASP A 427 -52.94 20.35 -45.86
CA ASP A 427 -51.89 21.37 -45.79
C ASP A 427 -51.02 21.19 -44.53
N PRO A 428 -49.73 21.58 -44.55
CA PRO A 428 -48.88 21.56 -43.37
C PRO A 428 -49.45 22.48 -42.27
N LEU A 429 -49.55 21.95 -41.05
CA LEU A 429 -49.98 22.70 -39.88
C LEU A 429 -48.75 23.21 -39.11
N PRO A 430 -48.51 24.54 -39.05
CA PRO A 430 -47.44 25.10 -38.26
C PRO A 430 -47.75 24.99 -36.75
N TYR A 431 -46.71 24.79 -35.97
CA TYR A 431 -46.79 24.76 -34.51
C TYR A 431 -45.49 25.25 -33.87
N ASP A 432 -45.63 25.91 -32.74
CA ASP A 432 -44.54 26.18 -31.82
C ASP A 432 -44.38 25.02 -30.85
N PHE A 433 -43.15 24.75 -30.44
CA PHE A 433 -42.89 23.69 -29.48
C PHE A 433 -41.79 24.04 -28.50
N ASN A 434 -41.88 23.42 -27.33
CA ASN A 434 -40.80 23.37 -26.37
C ASN A 434 -40.62 21.95 -25.86
N GLU A 435 -39.39 21.61 -25.50
CA GLU A 435 -39.08 20.32 -24.90
C GLU A 435 -38.31 20.55 -23.61
N LEU A 436 -38.79 19.92 -22.54
CA LEU A 436 -38.09 19.81 -21.27
C LEU A 436 -37.46 18.42 -21.18
N GLY A 437 -36.14 18.39 -21.01
CA GLY A 437 -35.36 17.18 -20.82
C GLY A 437 -34.81 17.08 -19.41
N LEU A 438 -35.02 15.94 -18.75
CA LEU A 438 -34.36 15.59 -17.49
C LEU A 438 -33.55 14.30 -17.70
N GLY A 439 -32.26 14.35 -17.40
CA GLY A 439 -31.35 13.26 -17.66
C GLY A 439 -30.52 12.86 -16.46
N VAL A 440 -30.23 11.56 -16.38
CA VAL A 440 -29.16 11.01 -15.56
C VAL A 440 -28.17 10.27 -16.46
N SER A 441 -26.88 10.47 -16.22
CA SER A 441 -25.82 9.77 -16.94
C SER A 441 -24.78 9.25 -15.96
N MET A 442 -24.32 8.03 -16.23
CA MET A 442 -23.22 7.40 -15.51
C MET A 442 -22.11 7.13 -16.52
N THR A 443 -20.99 7.86 -16.41
CA THR A 443 -19.88 7.75 -17.35
C THR A 443 -18.60 7.33 -16.66
N ARG A 444 -17.79 6.56 -17.38
CA ARG A 444 -16.41 6.27 -17.02
C ARG A 444 -15.51 7.22 -17.80
N GLU A 445 -14.60 7.88 -17.11
CA GLU A 445 -13.61 8.79 -17.70
C GLU A 445 -12.21 8.22 -17.48
N TRP A 446 -11.35 8.35 -18.49
CA TRP A 446 -9.94 7.94 -18.40
C TRP A 446 -9.05 9.17 -18.56
N ALA A 447 -8.18 9.44 -17.58
CA ALA A 447 -7.33 10.62 -17.60
C ALA A 447 -6.04 10.39 -18.39
N PHE A 448 -5.83 11.16 -19.46
CA PHE A 448 -4.59 11.23 -20.24
C PHE A 448 -4.03 12.66 -20.20
N GLY A 449 -3.44 13.04 -19.07
CA GLY A 449 -2.92 14.40 -18.86
C GLY A 449 -4.03 15.45 -18.82
N ARG A 450 -4.08 16.35 -19.81
CA ARG A 450 -5.14 17.39 -19.93
C ARG A 450 -6.39 16.90 -20.65
N LEU A 451 -6.34 15.76 -21.33
CA LEU A 451 -7.45 15.18 -22.06
C LEU A 451 -8.02 14.01 -21.29
N ALA A 452 -9.34 13.85 -21.35
CA ALA A 452 -10.00 12.76 -20.69
C ALA A 452 -11.23 12.30 -21.50
N PRO A 453 -11.09 11.25 -22.35
CA PRO A 453 -12.22 10.63 -23.02
C PRO A 453 -13.15 9.97 -22.00
N PHE A 454 -14.44 9.95 -22.30
CA PHE A 454 -15.44 9.31 -21.48
C PHE A 454 -16.49 8.60 -22.33
N VAL A 455 -17.06 7.53 -21.76
CA VAL A 455 -18.20 6.80 -22.32
C VAL A 455 -19.11 6.33 -21.19
N GLY A 456 -20.39 6.20 -21.46
CA GLY A 456 -21.33 5.76 -20.44
C GLY A 456 -22.75 5.52 -20.94
N ALA A 457 -23.59 5.20 -19.97
CA ALA A 457 -25.02 5.02 -20.17
C ALA A 457 -25.77 6.28 -19.70
N ARG A 458 -26.93 6.50 -20.32
CA ARG A 458 -27.81 7.60 -20.03
C ARG A 458 -29.25 7.10 -19.99
N LEU A 459 -30.02 7.65 -19.08
CA LEU A 459 -31.48 7.56 -19.09
C LEU A 459 -32.01 8.99 -19.01
N ALA A 460 -32.90 9.35 -19.92
CA ALA A 460 -33.55 10.65 -19.88
C ALA A 460 -35.06 10.50 -19.98
N VAL A 461 -35.75 11.56 -19.58
CA VAL A 461 -37.17 11.77 -19.76
C VAL A 461 -37.33 13.08 -20.51
N ILE A 462 -38.15 13.06 -21.55
CA ILE A 462 -38.49 14.23 -22.35
C ILE A 462 -39.98 14.53 -22.23
N LEU A 463 -40.31 15.81 -22.16
CA LEU A 463 -41.64 16.38 -22.15
C LEU A 463 -41.71 17.39 -23.28
N LEU A 464 -42.28 16.99 -24.41
CA LEU A 464 -42.47 17.85 -25.58
C LEU A 464 -43.88 18.42 -25.56
N HIS A 465 -43.99 19.74 -25.54
CA HIS A 465 -45.26 20.46 -25.68
C HIS A 465 -45.32 21.10 -27.06
N ARG A 466 -46.47 21.00 -27.73
CA ARG A 466 -46.74 21.59 -29.05
C ARG A 466 -48.01 22.43 -28.99
N ASP A 467 -47.89 23.64 -29.49
CA ASP A 467 -48.97 24.62 -29.59
C ASP A 467 -49.21 24.94 -31.07
N PHE A 468 -50.39 24.61 -31.56
CA PHE A 468 -50.76 24.76 -32.97
C PHE A 468 -51.41 26.12 -33.19
N GLU A 469 -51.08 26.80 -34.29
CA GLU A 469 -51.68 28.11 -34.61
C GLU A 469 -53.19 28.00 -34.96
N ASP A 470 -53.62 26.82 -35.43
CA ASP A 470 -55.02 26.54 -35.74
C ASP A 470 -55.80 26.20 -34.45
N ALA A 471 -56.74 27.06 -34.07
CA ALA A 471 -57.60 26.90 -32.90
C ALA A 471 -58.49 25.64 -32.93
N GLY A 472 -58.61 24.98 -34.09
CA GLY A 472 -59.30 23.69 -34.24
C GLY A 472 -58.49 22.48 -33.77
N VAL A 473 -57.18 22.62 -33.55
CA VAL A 473 -56.29 21.53 -33.13
C VAL A 473 -55.88 21.71 -31.67
N PRO A 474 -56.18 20.75 -30.77
CA PRO A 474 -55.81 20.88 -29.37
C PRO A 474 -54.30 20.81 -29.18
N GLN A 475 -53.80 21.53 -28.17
CA GLN A 475 -52.41 21.42 -27.72
C GLN A 475 -52.04 19.97 -27.41
N GLN A 476 -50.82 19.58 -27.77
CA GLN A 476 -50.34 18.21 -27.60
C GLN A 476 -49.15 18.19 -26.66
N SER A 477 -49.13 17.21 -25.75
CA SER A 477 -48.00 16.98 -24.85
C SER A 477 -47.57 15.52 -24.95
N TYR A 478 -46.28 15.31 -25.15
CA TYR A 478 -45.67 14.00 -25.30
C TYR A 478 -44.66 13.79 -24.19
N PHE A 479 -44.84 12.70 -23.45
CA PHE A 479 -43.90 12.23 -22.44
C PHE A 479 -43.23 10.97 -22.94
N ALA A 480 -41.91 10.90 -22.83
CA ALA A 480 -41.21 9.66 -23.14
C ALA A 480 -39.93 9.49 -22.31
N MET A 481 -39.59 8.24 -22.04
CA MET A 481 -38.33 7.86 -21.44
C MET A 481 -37.37 7.36 -22.53
N THR A 482 -36.15 7.88 -22.55
CA THR A 482 -35.20 7.69 -23.64
C THR A 482 -33.88 7.13 -23.09
N PRO A 483 -33.73 5.80 -23.00
CA PRO A 483 -32.43 5.19 -22.73
C PRO A 483 -31.45 5.54 -23.84
N GLY A 484 -30.18 5.70 -23.50
CA GLY A 484 -29.17 6.11 -24.46
C GLY A 484 -27.74 5.82 -24.00
N LEU A 485 -26.83 6.08 -24.91
CA LEU A 485 -25.39 6.05 -24.68
C LEU A 485 -24.85 7.47 -24.79
N VAL A 486 -23.80 7.74 -24.03
CA VAL A 486 -23.10 9.03 -24.04
C VAL A 486 -21.61 8.78 -24.22
N ALA A 487 -20.97 9.58 -25.06
CA ALA A 487 -19.53 9.56 -25.25
C ALA A 487 -19.01 10.98 -25.48
N GLY A 488 -17.73 11.20 -25.21
CA GLY A 488 -17.14 12.50 -25.46
C GLY A 488 -15.70 12.63 -25.01
N LEU A 489 -15.22 13.85 -25.05
CA LEU A 489 -13.85 14.21 -24.69
C LEU A 489 -13.87 15.46 -23.83
N ARG A 490 -13.24 15.38 -22.65
CA ARG A 490 -13.03 16.51 -21.75
C ARG A 490 -11.61 17.04 -21.87
N LEU A 491 -11.46 18.35 -21.94
CA LEU A 491 -10.21 19.09 -21.94
C LEU A 491 -10.13 19.96 -20.68
N LYS A 492 -9.13 19.71 -19.84
CA LYS A 492 -8.84 20.51 -18.65
C LYS A 492 -8.13 21.81 -19.06
N LEU A 493 -8.80 22.95 -18.91
CA LEU A 493 -8.27 24.28 -19.23
C LEU A 493 -7.49 24.87 -18.05
N ALA A 494 -7.99 24.68 -16.83
CA ALA A 494 -7.39 25.16 -15.59
C ALA A 494 -7.60 24.15 -14.44
N SER A 495 -7.18 24.49 -13.22
CA SER A 495 -7.36 23.64 -12.04
C SER A 495 -8.83 23.28 -11.78
N ARG A 496 -9.75 24.22 -12.06
CA ARG A 496 -11.20 24.09 -11.87
C ARG A 496 -12.05 24.20 -13.13
N LEU A 497 -11.49 24.59 -14.27
CA LEU A 497 -12.25 24.85 -15.49
C LEU A 497 -11.96 23.78 -16.56
N ALA A 498 -13.00 23.25 -17.18
CA ALA A 498 -12.89 22.30 -18.28
C ALA A 498 -13.90 22.61 -19.39
N LEU A 499 -13.51 22.31 -20.63
CA LEU A 499 -14.39 22.30 -21.80
C LEU A 499 -14.55 20.84 -22.24
N MET A 500 -15.75 20.43 -22.62
CA MET A 500 -15.96 19.09 -23.18
C MET A 500 -16.86 19.12 -24.40
N GLY A 501 -16.55 18.27 -25.36
CA GLY A 501 -17.45 17.89 -26.44
C GLY A 501 -18.16 16.60 -26.08
N ARG A 502 -19.48 16.57 -26.25
CA ARG A 502 -20.33 15.43 -25.88
C ARG A 502 -21.25 15.06 -27.03
N ALA A 503 -21.37 13.76 -27.27
CA ALA A 503 -22.37 13.16 -28.15
C ALA A 503 -23.24 12.20 -27.33
N ARG A 504 -24.55 12.23 -27.55
CA ARG A 504 -25.50 11.28 -26.98
C ARG A 504 -26.30 10.64 -28.10
N GLY A 505 -26.51 9.34 -28.00
CA GLY A 505 -27.40 8.59 -28.87
C GLY A 505 -28.51 7.97 -28.04
N HIS A 506 -29.75 8.30 -28.39
CA HIS A 506 -30.92 7.90 -27.64
C HIS A 506 -31.85 7.03 -28.48
N TYR A 507 -32.51 6.11 -27.79
CA TYR A 507 -33.62 5.36 -28.33
C TYR A 507 -34.91 5.85 -27.66
N LEU A 508 -35.91 6.19 -28.47
CA LEU A 508 -37.18 6.76 -28.05
C LEU A 508 -38.32 5.82 -28.46
N TYR A 509 -39.09 5.34 -27.49
CA TYR A 509 -40.37 4.68 -27.71
C TYR A 509 -41.49 5.71 -27.63
N TYR A 510 -42.39 5.69 -28.60
CA TYR A 510 -43.59 6.54 -28.60
C TYR A 510 -44.79 5.80 -29.17
N ASN A 511 -45.98 6.24 -28.81
CA ASN A 511 -47.22 5.63 -29.25
C ASN A 511 -48.11 6.70 -29.90
N VAL A 512 -48.17 6.69 -31.22
CA VAL A 512 -49.09 7.49 -32.04
C VAL A 512 -49.75 6.50 -32.98
N ASP A 513 -51.01 6.16 -32.68
CA ASP A 513 -51.84 5.13 -33.33
C ASP A 513 -51.30 3.68 -33.29
N SER A 514 -49.98 3.48 -33.13
CA SER A 514 -49.27 2.21 -33.06
C SER A 514 -47.97 2.38 -32.26
N GLN A 515 -47.45 1.28 -31.70
CA GLN A 515 -46.14 1.29 -31.05
C GLN A 515 -45.04 1.54 -32.08
N GLN A 516 -44.35 2.67 -31.93
CA GLN A 516 -43.27 3.06 -32.81
C GLN A 516 -42.02 3.40 -32.00
N SER A 517 -40.88 3.34 -32.67
CA SER A 517 -39.59 3.64 -32.06
C SER A 517 -38.71 4.42 -33.03
N LEU A 518 -37.94 5.37 -32.52
CA LEU A 518 -37.00 6.13 -33.32
C LEU A 518 -35.71 6.42 -32.53
N GLY A 519 -34.60 6.60 -33.24
CA GLY A 519 -33.34 7.05 -32.64
C GLY A 519 -33.12 8.55 -32.84
N TYR A 520 -32.56 9.22 -31.85
CA TYR A 520 -32.11 10.61 -32.01
C TYR A 520 -30.71 10.81 -31.43
N LEU A 521 -30.01 11.81 -31.96
CA LEU A 521 -28.65 12.15 -31.60
C LEU A 521 -28.63 13.56 -30.98
N GLU A 522 -27.77 13.79 -30.00
CA GLU A 522 -27.51 15.11 -29.43
C GLU A 522 -26.00 15.35 -29.51
N GLY A 523 -25.61 16.50 -30.07
CA GLY A 523 -24.24 16.98 -30.03
C GLY A 523 -24.17 18.27 -29.21
N ALA A 524 -23.26 18.34 -28.23
CA ALA A 524 -23.17 19.49 -27.34
C ALA A 524 -21.73 19.86 -27.00
N LEU A 525 -21.53 21.16 -26.78
CA LEU A 525 -20.38 21.72 -26.10
C LEU A 525 -20.79 22.08 -24.67
N VAL A 526 -19.93 21.73 -23.72
CA VAL A 526 -20.21 21.91 -22.30
C VAL A 526 -19.03 22.58 -21.63
N LEU A 527 -19.30 23.69 -20.94
CA LEU A 527 -18.34 24.38 -20.09
C LEU A 527 -18.59 23.98 -18.64
N SER A 528 -17.57 23.46 -17.96
CA SER A 528 -17.69 22.88 -16.63
C SER A 528 -16.75 23.53 -15.63
N VAL A 529 -17.26 23.78 -14.43
CA VAL A 529 -16.51 24.30 -13.28
C VAL A 529 -16.58 23.29 -12.14
N GLU A 530 -15.42 22.81 -11.68
CA GLU A 530 -15.28 22.02 -10.46
C GLU A 530 -15.29 22.95 -9.23
N LEU A 531 -16.14 22.65 -8.25
CA LEU A 531 -16.36 23.42 -7.02
C LEU A 531 -15.30 23.10 -5.95
#